data_AF-A0A6J6E585-F1
#
_entry.id   AF-A0A6J6E585-F1
#
_cell.length_a   1.000
_cell.length_b   1.000
_cell.length_c   1.000
_cell.angle_alpha   90.00
_cell.angle_beta   90.00
_cell.angle_gamma   90.00
#
_symmetry.space_group_name_H-M   'P 1'
#
loop_
_entity.id
_entity.type
_entity.pdbx_description
1 polymer ?
#
loop_
_entity_poly.entity_id
_entity_poly.type
_entity_poly.pdbx_seq_one_letter_code
_entity_poly.pdbx_strand_id
1 'polypeptide(L)'
;MPTARPWAEVWGSPISHSLSPTLHAAAYRELGLDWEYRAREVAVPDLVPVFSQLGEGARGLSLTMPLKEAILAVVAHHDPVVDLLGVANTVAFTSDGPVVTNTDPQGVEGALDDAGVHAEIAWIVGAGATARAVGYALANRGTQGIVLVVREAARAVATADVLRSCGVKVTVVHQDDVAKAPSPGLVVSTLPGGAEFSFVPELTVLRSSALLDVAYHPWPSQAAVLWQREGALVISGLSMLVHQALHQIRWFFNGHANEPIPGEGEVLQAMKRSVGLPSS
;
A
#
# COMPACT_ATOMS: atom_id res chain seq x y z
N MET A 1 -35.09 13.59 -10.94
CA MET A 1 -34.92 12.18 -10.53
C MET A 1 -34.06 12.17 -9.28
N PRO A 2 -34.28 11.28 -8.29
CA PRO A 2 -33.36 11.17 -7.17
C PRO A 2 -31.96 10.87 -7.72
N THR A 3 -30.98 11.68 -7.36
CA THR A 3 -29.58 11.49 -7.74
C THR A 3 -29.14 10.11 -7.24
N ALA A 4 -28.45 9.34 -8.08
CA ALA A 4 -27.94 8.03 -7.70
C ALA A 4 -27.11 8.14 -6.40
N ARG A 5 -27.32 7.21 -5.46
CA ARG A 5 -26.57 7.15 -4.19
C ARG A 5 -25.07 7.05 -4.51
N PRO A 6 -24.20 7.90 -3.95
CA PRO A 6 -22.77 7.81 -4.22
C PRO A 6 -22.18 6.49 -3.75
N TRP A 7 -21.21 5.97 -4.50
CA TRP A 7 -20.59 4.68 -4.21
C TRP A 7 -19.12 4.65 -4.61
N ALA A 8 -18.38 3.77 -3.95
CA ALA A 8 -17.01 3.41 -4.30
C ALA A 8 -16.85 1.88 -4.20
N GLU A 9 -15.82 1.32 -4.84
CA GLU A 9 -15.58 -0.12 -4.79
C GLU A 9 -14.09 -0.45 -4.71
N VAL A 10 -13.76 -1.64 -4.20
CA VAL A 10 -12.45 -2.25 -4.38
C VAL A 10 -12.52 -3.34 -5.45
N TRP A 11 -11.63 -3.27 -6.44
CA TRP A 11 -11.54 -4.23 -7.54
C TRP A 11 -10.25 -5.03 -7.47
N GLY A 12 -10.34 -6.33 -7.76
CA GLY A 12 -9.21 -7.22 -7.87
C GLY A 12 -9.64 -8.67 -8.04
N SER A 13 -8.67 -9.57 -8.09
CA SER A 13 -8.92 -11.01 -8.16
C SER A 13 -7.76 -11.80 -7.54
N PRO A 14 -7.99 -12.52 -6.41
CA PRO A 14 -9.23 -12.61 -5.63
C PRO A 14 -9.52 -11.34 -4.80
N ILE A 15 -10.81 -11.08 -4.48
CA ILE A 15 -11.22 -9.91 -3.68
C ILE A 15 -11.96 -10.22 -2.36
N SER A 16 -12.40 -11.45 -2.16
CA SER A 16 -13.32 -11.85 -1.07
C SER A 16 -12.82 -11.54 0.35
N HIS A 17 -11.51 -11.46 0.56
CA HIS A 17 -10.89 -11.21 1.86
C HIS A 17 -10.50 -9.75 2.10
N SER A 18 -10.89 -8.83 1.20
CA SER A 18 -10.55 -7.42 1.35
C SER A 18 -11.23 -6.82 2.59
N LEU A 19 -10.45 -6.12 3.41
CA LEU A 19 -10.95 -5.34 4.54
C LEU A 19 -11.31 -3.89 4.16
N SER A 20 -11.06 -3.48 2.90
CA SER A 20 -11.40 -2.13 2.44
C SER A 20 -12.88 -1.77 2.63
N PRO A 21 -13.87 -2.67 2.37
CA PRO A 21 -15.27 -2.38 2.67
C PRO A 21 -15.53 -2.04 4.14
N THR A 22 -14.90 -2.76 5.08
CA THR A 22 -15.02 -2.48 6.52
C THR A 22 -14.45 -1.10 6.87
N LEU A 23 -13.27 -0.78 6.35
CA LEU A 23 -12.57 0.49 6.60
C LEU A 23 -13.35 1.69 6.04
N HIS A 24 -13.74 1.63 4.77
CA HIS A 24 -14.49 2.72 4.14
C HIS A 24 -15.88 2.87 4.76
N ALA A 25 -16.57 1.78 5.11
CA ALA A 25 -17.85 1.88 5.81
C ALA A 25 -17.72 2.55 7.19
N ALA A 26 -16.62 2.28 7.92
CA ALA A 26 -16.35 2.96 9.19
C ALA A 26 -16.11 4.46 8.98
N ALA A 27 -15.30 4.83 7.99
CA ALA A 27 -15.03 6.23 7.66
C ALA A 27 -16.29 6.98 7.21
N TYR A 28 -17.10 6.37 6.34
CA TYR A 28 -18.31 7.02 5.82
C TYR A 28 -19.35 7.24 6.93
N ARG A 29 -19.47 6.34 7.90
CA ARG A 29 -20.30 6.56 9.09
C ARG A 29 -19.79 7.73 9.93
N GLU A 30 -18.49 7.81 10.17
CA GLU A 30 -17.89 8.92 10.94
C GLU A 30 -18.09 10.27 10.25
N LEU A 31 -17.98 10.30 8.92
CA LEU A 31 -18.20 11.49 8.09
C LEU A 31 -19.68 11.85 7.89
N GLY A 32 -20.63 11.02 8.34
CA GLY A 32 -22.06 11.21 8.08
C GLY A 32 -22.46 11.06 6.60
N LEU A 33 -21.67 10.32 5.81
CA LEU A 33 -21.89 10.10 4.38
C LEU A 33 -22.78 8.90 4.12
N ASP A 34 -23.86 9.10 3.36
CA ASP A 34 -24.71 8.01 2.85
C ASP A 34 -24.11 7.35 1.60
N TRP A 35 -22.83 6.99 1.67
CA TRP A 35 -22.11 6.34 0.57
C TRP A 35 -22.13 4.82 0.76
N GLU A 36 -21.92 4.10 -0.33
CA GLU A 36 -21.73 2.65 -0.28
C GLU A 36 -20.31 2.28 -0.71
N TYR A 37 -19.69 1.32 -0.02
CA TYR A 37 -18.42 0.74 -0.43
C TYR A 37 -18.55 -0.77 -0.61
N ARG A 38 -18.22 -1.30 -1.79
CA ARG A 38 -18.35 -2.73 -2.11
C ARG A 38 -17.04 -3.35 -2.56
N ALA A 39 -16.98 -4.67 -2.57
CA ALA A 39 -15.94 -5.42 -3.25
C ALA A 39 -16.49 -6.02 -4.55
N ARG A 40 -15.73 -5.92 -5.64
CA ARG A 40 -16.08 -6.52 -6.93
C ARG A 40 -14.90 -7.32 -7.46
N GLU A 41 -15.14 -8.59 -7.75
CA GLU A 41 -14.15 -9.45 -8.39
C GLU A 41 -14.01 -8.99 -9.85
N VAL A 42 -12.83 -8.53 -10.22
CA VAL A 42 -12.51 -8.06 -11.59
C VAL A 42 -11.11 -8.55 -11.94
N ALA A 43 -11.00 -9.35 -13.01
CA ALA A 43 -9.73 -9.76 -13.58
C ALA A 43 -9.28 -8.80 -14.68
N VAL A 44 -8.00 -8.87 -15.09
CA VAL A 44 -7.43 -7.98 -16.13
C VAL A 44 -8.27 -7.98 -17.44
N PRO A 45 -8.73 -9.13 -17.98
CA PRO A 45 -9.52 -9.14 -19.22
C PRO A 45 -10.85 -8.40 -19.10
N ASP A 46 -11.43 -8.36 -17.90
CA ASP A 46 -12.74 -7.75 -17.64
C ASP A 46 -12.64 -6.26 -17.27
N LEU A 47 -11.42 -5.75 -17.06
CA LEU A 47 -11.21 -4.40 -16.55
C LEU A 47 -11.83 -3.33 -17.47
N VAL A 48 -11.51 -3.35 -18.75
CA VAL A 48 -12.03 -2.39 -19.74
C VAL A 48 -13.55 -2.46 -19.89
N PRO A 49 -14.18 -3.65 -20.13
CA PRO A 49 -15.63 -3.72 -20.26
C PRO A 49 -16.35 -3.31 -18.98
N VAL A 50 -15.86 -3.68 -17.80
CA VAL A 50 -16.49 -3.28 -16.52
C VAL A 50 -16.33 -1.78 -16.27
N PHE A 51 -15.15 -1.20 -16.55
CA PHE A 51 -14.90 0.23 -16.37
C PHE A 51 -15.76 1.09 -17.30
N SER A 52 -15.96 0.68 -18.55
CA SER A 52 -16.81 1.41 -19.50
C SER A 52 -18.31 1.39 -19.16
N GLN A 53 -18.73 0.51 -18.24
CA GLN A 53 -20.12 0.35 -17.81
C GLN A 53 -20.42 1.04 -16.47
N LEU A 54 -19.47 1.81 -15.92
CA LEU A 54 -19.69 2.50 -14.65
C LEU A 54 -20.81 3.54 -14.80
N GLY A 55 -21.82 3.42 -13.94
CA GLY A 55 -22.96 4.33 -13.90
C GLY A 55 -22.69 5.59 -13.09
N GLU A 56 -23.72 6.43 -12.99
CA GLU A 56 -23.71 7.61 -12.14
C GLU A 56 -23.45 7.28 -10.66
N GLY A 57 -22.90 8.24 -9.93
CA GLY A 57 -22.64 8.12 -8.48
C GLY A 57 -21.29 7.51 -8.11
N ALA A 58 -20.49 7.04 -9.08
CA ALA A 58 -19.13 6.57 -8.82
C ALA A 58 -18.27 7.71 -8.22
N ARG A 59 -17.66 7.47 -7.06
CA ARG A 59 -16.73 8.40 -6.40
C ARG A 59 -15.29 7.95 -6.49
N GLY A 60 -15.06 6.64 -6.47
CA GLY A 60 -13.76 6.10 -6.81
C GLY A 60 -13.68 4.59 -6.73
N LEU A 61 -12.53 4.08 -7.16
CA LEU A 61 -12.19 2.67 -7.16
C LEU A 61 -10.85 2.50 -6.44
N SER A 62 -10.80 1.61 -5.47
CA SER A 62 -9.54 1.05 -4.98
C SER A 62 -9.18 -0.15 -5.84
N LEU A 63 -7.90 -0.34 -6.13
CA LEU A 63 -7.40 -1.41 -6.99
C LEU A 63 -6.37 -2.24 -6.25
N THR A 64 -6.55 -3.55 -6.28
CA THR A 64 -5.56 -4.51 -5.81
C THR A 64 -5.08 -5.40 -6.95
N MET A 65 -4.21 -6.36 -6.65
CA MET A 65 -3.75 -7.35 -7.62
C MET A 65 -4.95 -7.99 -8.35
N PRO A 66 -4.87 -8.21 -9.68
CA PRO A 66 -3.76 -7.89 -10.60
C PRO A 66 -3.90 -6.54 -11.31
N LEU A 67 -4.74 -5.61 -10.83
CA LEU A 67 -5.21 -4.47 -11.63
C LEU A 67 -4.33 -3.20 -11.53
N LYS A 68 -3.37 -3.16 -10.59
CA LYS A 68 -2.59 -1.94 -10.28
C LYS A 68 -1.78 -1.39 -11.46
N GLU A 69 -1.32 -2.26 -12.36
CA GLU A 69 -0.64 -1.86 -13.60
C GLU A 69 -1.63 -1.70 -14.76
N ALA A 70 -2.61 -2.58 -14.85
CA ALA A 70 -3.56 -2.64 -15.96
C ALA A 70 -4.44 -1.39 -16.10
N ILE A 71 -4.76 -0.72 -14.98
CA ILE A 71 -5.60 0.49 -15.01
C ILE A 71 -4.97 1.66 -15.78
N LEU A 72 -3.65 1.71 -15.89
CA LEU A 72 -2.94 2.79 -16.58
C LEU A 72 -3.20 2.79 -18.10
N ALA A 73 -3.66 1.66 -18.64
CA ALA A 73 -4.10 1.58 -20.04
C ALA A 73 -5.56 2.03 -20.23
N VAL A 74 -6.30 2.27 -19.14
CA VAL A 74 -7.74 2.57 -19.14
C VAL A 74 -8.01 4.04 -18.82
N VAL A 75 -7.27 4.62 -17.88
CA VAL A 75 -7.43 6.01 -17.44
C VAL A 75 -6.20 6.80 -17.84
N ALA A 76 -6.38 7.85 -18.64
CA ALA A 76 -5.27 8.63 -19.20
C ALA A 76 -4.71 9.70 -18.24
N HIS A 77 -5.49 10.15 -17.27
CA HIS A 77 -5.07 11.21 -16.34
C HIS A 77 -4.42 10.60 -15.10
N HIS A 78 -3.14 10.89 -14.92
CA HIS A 78 -2.33 10.36 -13.82
C HIS A 78 -1.92 11.47 -12.86
N ASP A 79 -1.94 11.15 -11.57
CA ASP A 79 -1.23 11.90 -10.53
C ASP A 79 0.28 11.65 -10.66
N PRO A 80 1.18 12.63 -10.42
CA PRO A 80 2.62 12.48 -10.71
C PRO A 80 3.30 11.28 -10.04
N VAL A 81 2.81 10.83 -8.88
CA VAL A 81 3.31 9.63 -8.21
C VAL A 81 3.12 8.37 -9.07
N VAL A 82 2.05 8.29 -9.87
CA VAL A 82 1.78 7.14 -10.74
C VAL A 82 2.74 7.11 -11.91
N ASP A 83 3.05 8.25 -12.51
CA ASP A 83 4.03 8.34 -13.60
C ASP A 83 5.42 7.89 -13.15
N LEU A 84 5.78 8.18 -11.89
CA LEU A 84 7.04 7.73 -11.30
C LEU A 84 7.05 6.24 -10.98
N LEU A 85 5.99 5.71 -10.36
CA LEU A 85 5.96 4.33 -9.87
C LEU A 85 5.56 3.32 -10.96
N GLY A 86 4.85 3.77 -11.98
CA GLY A 86 4.26 2.93 -13.04
C GLY A 86 3.13 2.03 -12.53
N VAL A 87 2.53 2.36 -11.37
CA VAL A 87 1.47 1.57 -10.72
C VAL A 87 0.49 2.50 -9.99
N ALA A 88 -0.79 2.18 -10.03
CA ALA A 88 -1.85 2.90 -9.31
C ALA A 88 -2.69 1.92 -8.47
N ASN A 89 -3.11 2.35 -7.28
CA ASN A 89 -4.04 1.57 -6.44
C ASN A 89 -5.40 2.27 -6.29
N THR A 90 -5.61 3.41 -6.96
CA THR A 90 -6.77 4.29 -6.72
C THR A 90 -7.18 5.00 -8.01
N VAL A 91 -8.48 5.02 -8.31
CA VAL A 91 -9.13 5.87 -9.31
C VAL A 91 -10.09 6.81 -8.58
N ALA A 92 -9.98 8.12 -8.79
CA ALA A 92 -10.93 9.10 -8.29
C ALA A 92 -11.76 9.68 -9.45
N PHE A 93 -13.08 9.77 -9.31
CA PHE A 93 -13.94 10.41 -10.31
C PHE A 93 -14.14 11.88 -9.95
N THR A 94 -13.37 12.74 -10.60
CA THR A 94 -13.37 14.19 -10.38
C THR A 94 -14.32 14.92 -11.33
N SER A 95 -14.47 16.23 -11.18
CA SER A 95 -15.21 17.06 -12.14
C SER A 95 -14.60 17.06 -13.55
N ASP A 96 -13.28 16.85 -13.64
CA ASP A 96 -12.53 16.85 -14.90
C ASP A 96 -12.38 15.43 -15.48
N GLY A 97 -13.00 14.43 -14.85
CA GLY A 97 -12.95 13.03 -15.24
C GLY A 97 -12.18 12.14 -14.26
N PRO A 98 -12.00 10.85 -14.61
CA PRO A 98 -11.27 9.91 -13.78
C PRO A 98 -9.78 10.23 -13.75
N VAL A 99 -9.18 10.21 -12.56
CA VAL A 99 -7.75 10.35 -12.33
C VAL A 99 -7.25 9.12 -11.58
N VAL A 100 -6.11 8.57 -11.99
CA VAL A 100 -5.42 7.49 -11.25
C VAL A 100 -4.32 8.04 -10.35
N THR A 101 -4.24 7.51 -9.14
CA THR A 101 -3.23 7.85 -8.13
C THR A 101 -2.78 6.58 -7.39
N ASN A 102 -1.74 6.71 -6.56
CA ASN A 102 -1.26 5.65 -5.70
C ASN A 102 -1.12 6.13 -4.25
N THR A 103 -1.92 5.54 -3.36
CA THR A 103 -1.95 5.86 -1.93
C THR A 103 -1.14 4.88 -1.06
N ASP A 104 -0.56 3.83 -1.66
CA ASP A 104 0.29 2.88 -0.94
C ASP A 104 1.49 3.57 -0.25
N PRO A 105 2.18 4.56 -0.87
CA PRO A 105 3.27 5.26 -0.20
C PRO A 105 2.84 5.92 1.12
N GLN A 106 1.71 6.63 1.12
CA GLN A 106 1.16 7.27 2.31
C GLN A 106 0.70 6.23 3.34
N GLY A 107 0.25 5.06 2.88
CA GLY A 107 0.04 3.89 3.73
C GLY A 107 1.29 3.48 4.51
N VAL A 108 2.42 3.39 3.83
CA VAL A 108 3.71 3.04 4.43
C VAL A 108 4.19 4.13 5.38
N GLU A 109 4.12 5.40 4.96
CA GLU A 109 4.52 6.54 5.78
C GLU A 109 3.73 6.57 7.10
N GLY A 110 2.40 6.52 7.04
CA GLY A 110 1.55 6.53 8.24
C GLY A 110 1.75 5.32 9.15
N ALA A 111 2.00 4.13 8.59
CA ALA A 111 2.29 2.93 9.38
C ALA A 111 3.63 3.03 10.13
N LEU A 112 4.64 3.65 9.52
CA LEU A 112 5.94 3.87 10.16
C LEU A 112 5.88 5.00 11.18
N ASP A 113 5.07 6.05 10.94
CA ASP A 113 4.85 7.15 11.88
C ASP A 113 4.12 6.69 13.14
N ASP A 114 3.04 5.92 13.00
CA ASP A 114 2.34 5.31 14.14
C ASP A 114 3.28 4.48 15.03
N ALA A 115 4.28 3.83 14.42
CA ALA A 115 5.24 2.99 15.08
C ALA A 115 6.50 3.74 15.57
N GLY A 116 6.65 5.02 15.24
CA GLY A 116 7.84 5.81 15.55
C GLY A 116 9.12 5.29 14.90
N VAL A 117 9.01 4.65 13.73
CA VAL A 117 10.14 4.00 13.04
C VAL A 117 10.75 4.93 11.98
N HIS A 118 12.06 5.10 12.10
CA HIS A 118 12.92 5.75 11.11
C HIS A 118 14.18 4.90 10.89
N ALA A 119 14.67 4.83 9.64
CA ALA A 119 15.86 4.07 9.31
C ALA A 119 16.65 4.75 8.18
N GLU A 120 17.97 4.89 8.38
CA GLU A 120 18.90 5.35 7.33
C GLU A 120 19.06 4.30 6.22
N ILE A 121 19.03 3.01 6.61
CA ILE A 121 19.13 1.87 5.70
C ILE A 121 17.93 0.96 5.92
N ALA A 122 17.24 0.61 4.84
CA ALA A 122 16.14 -0.34 4.85
C ALA A 122 16.40 -1.51 3.90
N TRP A 123 15.97 -2.70 4.28
CA TRP A 123 15.85 -3.83 3.37
C TRP A 123 14.40 -3.93 2.88
N ILE A 124 14.20 -4.15 1.60
CA ILE A 124 12.91 -4.50 1.02
C ILE A 124 13.00 -5.91 0.46
N VAL A 125 12.23 -6.84 1.01
CA VAL A 125 12.15 -8.22 0.53
C VAL A 125 11.09 -8.28 -0.57
N GLY A 126 11.55 -8.51 -1.79
CA GLY A 126 10.75 -8.41 -3.02
C GLY A 126 11.07 -7.16 -3.85
N ALA A 127 10.57 -7.14 -5.09
CA ALA A 127 10.81 -6.03 -6.03
C ALA A 127 9.62 -5.76 -6.97
N GLY A 128 8.40 -6.11 -6.56
CA GLY A 128 7.18 -5.85 -7.34
C GLY A 128 6.63 -4.42 -7.20
N ALA A 129 5.40 -4.20 -7.67
CA ALA A 129 4.67 -2.93 -7.55
C ALA A 129 4.70 -2.33 -6.13
N THR A 130 4.38 -3.14 -5.12
CA THR A 130 4.39 -2.71 -3.71
C THR A 130 5.79 -2.30 -3.25
N ALA A 131 6.85 -2.95 -3.72
CA ALA A 131 8.22 -2.59 -3.38
C ALA A 131 8.61 -1.20 -3.90
N ARG A 132 8.09 -0.79 -5.07
CA ARG A 132 8.29 0.58 -5.58
C ARG A 132 7.62 1.61 -4.68
N ALA A 133 6.36 1.38 -4.30
CA ALA A 133 5.63 2.27 -3.41
C ALA A 133 6.30 2.38 -2.02
N VAL A 134 6.73 1.25 -1.46
CA VAL A 134 7.51 1.20 -0.21
C VAL A 134 8.81 1.99 -0.34
N GLY A 135 9.61 1.73 -1.37
CA GLY A 135 10.89 2.41 -1.52
C GLY A 135 10.75 3.92 -1.78
N TYR A 136 9.70 4.34 -2.48
CA TYR A 136 9.37 5.75 -2.65
C TYR A 136 8.98 6.42 -1.33
N ALA A 137 8.11 5.79 -0.54
CA ALA A 137 7.79 6.26 0.82
C ALA A 137 9.03 6.39 1.70
N LEU A 138 9.93 5.40 1.66
CA LEU A 138 11.19 5.44 2.41
C LEU A 138 12.11 6.58 1.94
N ALA A 139 12.18 6.82 0.64
CA ALA A 139 12.94 7.95 0.07
C ALA A 139 12.40 9.30 0.57
N ASN A 140 11.07 9.50 0.56
CA ASN A 140 10.43 10.70 1.09
C ASN A 140 10.71 10.92 2.58
N ARG A 141 10.86 9.83 3.34
CA ARG A 141 11.19 9.83 4.77
C ARG A 141 12.68 10.01 5.07
N GLY A 142 13.52 10.17 4.04
CA GLY A 142 14.96 10.43 4.22
C GLY A 142 15.82 9.17 4.39
N THR A 143 15.29 7.96 4.11
CA THR A 143 16.13 6.76 4.03
C THR A 143 17.17 6.94 2.93
N GLN A 144 18.44 6.76 3.27
CA GLN A 144 19.57 7.01 2.36
C GLN A 144 19.96 5.79 1.53
N GLY A 145 19.76 4.59 2.09
CA GLY A 145 20.11 3.31 1.47
C GLY A 145 18.96 2.32 1.47
N ILE A 146 18.68 1.73 0.30
CA ILE A 146 17.70 0.65 0.14
C ILE A 146 18.41 -0.59 -0.42
N VAL A 147 18.24 -1.72 0.26
CA VAL A 147 18.67 -3.03 -0.22
C VAL A 147 17.45 -3.80 -0.69
N LEU A 148 17.34 -4.05 -2.00
CA LEU A 148 16.34 -4.96 -2.56
C LEU A 148 16.85 -6.40 -2.41
N VAL A 149 16.17 -7.18 -1.59
CA VAL A 149 16.47 -8.59 -1.35
C VAL A 149 15.55 -9.43 -2.23
N VAL A 150 16.12 -10.13 -3.21
CA VAL A 150 15.35 -10.85 -4.24
C VAL A 150 15.90 -12.24 -4.52
N ARG A 151 15.06 -13.11 -5.11
CA ARG A 151 15.47 -14.42 -5.66
C ARG A 151 16.06 -14.32 -7.06
N GLU A 152 15.68 -13.29 -7.80
CA GLU A 152 16.10 -13.11 -9.19
C GLU A 152 16.40 -11.62 -9.43
N ALA A 153 17.69 -11.29 -9.53
CA ALA A 153 18.16 -9.91 -9.67
C ALA A 153 17.55 -9.20 -10.90
N ALA A 154 17.30 -9.94 -11.99
CA ALA A 154 16.70 -9.40 -13.20
C ALA A 154 15.31 -8.78 -12.97
N ARG A 155 14.52 -9.32 -12.03
CA ARG A 155 13.19 -8.78 -11.69
C ARG A 155 13.25 -7.48 -10.91
N ALA A 156 14.41 -7.16 -10.31
CA ALA A 156 14.57 -5.96 -9.49
C ALA A 156 14.96 -4.72 -10.30
N VAL A 157 15.36 -4.87 -11.57
CA VAL A 157 15.92 -3.76 -12.39
C VAL A 157 14.97 -2.57 -12.43
N ALA A 158 13.72 -2.78 -12.87
CA ALA A 158 12.74 -1.71 -13.00
C ALA A 158 12.46 -0.99 -11.66
N THR A 159 12.35 -1.76 -10.58
CA THR A 159 12.14 -1.20 -9.23
C THR A 159 13.37 -0.45 -8.74
N ALA A 160 14.57 -0.99 -8.96
CA ALA A 160 15.81 -0.32 -8.59
C ALA A 160 16.00 1.01 -9.35
N ASP A 161 15.62 1.08 -10.61
CA ASP A 161 15.74 2.29 -11.42
C ASP A 161 14.78 3.39 -10.96
N VAL A 162 13.52 3.04 -10.64
CA VAL A 162 12.57 3.96 -10.01
C VAL A 162 13.10 4.48 -8.68
N LEU A 163 13.63 3.60 -7.83
CA LEU A 163 14.15 4.04 -6.52
C LEU A 163 15.40 4.92 -6.67
N ARG A 164 16.29 4.62 -7.63
CA ARG A 164 17.44 5.49 -7.93
C ARG A 164 17.00 6.88 -8.42
N SER A 165 15.95 6.98 -9.22
CA SER A 165 15.43 8.28 -9.66
C SER A 165 14.81 9.09 -8.51
N CYS A 166 14.44 8.44 -7.40
CA CYS A 166 14.04 9.09 -6.15
C CYS A 166 15.22 9.60 -5.31
N GLY A 167 16.47 9.42 -5.77
CA GLY A 167 17.67 9.93 -5.10
C GLY A 167 18.24 9.04 -4.00
N VAL A 168 17.77 7.80 -3.84
CA VAL A 168 18.29 6.86 -2.83
C VAL A 168 19.34 5.91 -3.40
N LYS A 169 20.31 5.50 -2.56
CA LYS A 169 21.29 4.49 -2.94
C LYS A 169 20.64 3.11 -2.93
N VAL A 170 20.56 2.47 -4.09
CA VAL A 170 19.95 1.14 -4.23
C VAL A 170 20.99 0.05 -4.46
N THR A 171 20.98 -0.97 -3.62
CA THR A 171 21.72 -2.22 -3.80
C THR A 171 20.73 -3.36 -4.05
N VAL A 172 20.97 -4.20 -5.05
CA VAL A 172 20.19 -5.42 -5.28
C VAL A 172 21.04 -6.59 -4.84
N VAL A 173 20.50 -7.44 -3.98
CA VAL A 173 21.19 -8.65 -3.50
C VAL A 173 20.32 -9.87 -3.71
N HIS A 174 20.97 -11.00 -4.00
CA HIS A 174 20.31 -12.29 -3.89
C HIS A 174 20.04 -12.59 -2.40
N GLN A 175 18.91 -13.21 -2.07
CA GLN A 175 18.53 -13.52 -0.68
C GLN A 175 19.60 -14.33 0.08
N ASP A 176 20.33 -15.21 -0.62
CA ASP A 176 21.39 -16.03 -0.01
C ASP A 176 22.66 -15.22 0.31
N ASP A 177 22.82 -14.04 -0.30
CA ASP A 177 23.96 -13.14 -0.10
C ASP A 177 23.64 -11.98 0.85
N VAL A 178 22.44 -11.96 1.45
CA VAL A 178 21.95 -10.82 2.24
C VAL A 178 22.81 -10.53 3.47
N ALA A 179 23.54 -11.52 3.99
CA ALA A 179 24.49 -11.35 5.10
C ALA A 179 25.66 -10.39 4.76
N LYS A 180 25.94 -10.15 3.47
CA LYS A 180 26.97 -9.21 3.01
C LYS A 180 26.42 -7.78 2.84
N ALA A 181 25.10 -7.60 2.94
CA ALA A 181 24.47 -6.31 2.79
C ALA A 181 24.66 -5.44 4.04
N PRO A 182 24.66 -4.10 3.91
CA PRO A 182 24.66 -3.20 5.07
C PRO A 182 23.49 -3.50 6.01
N SER A 183 23.74 -3.52 7.32
CA SER A 183 22.71 -3.80 8.33
C SER A 183 21.59 -2.76 8.27
N PRO A 184 20.30 -3.18 8.29
CA PRO A 184 19.17 -2.28 8.23
C PRO A 184 18.69 -1.86 9.63
N GLY A 185 18.05 -0.70 9.70
CA GLY A 185 17.18 -0.33 10.82
C GLY A 185 15.72 -0.76 10.60
N LEU A 186 15.35 -1.08 9.35
CA LEU A 186 14.02 -1.51 8.95
C LEU A 186 14.09 -2.59 7.88
N VAL A 187 13.33 -3.66 8.05
CA VAL A 187 13.03 -4.64 7.00
C VAL A 187 11.57 -4.52 6.61
N VAL A 188 11.31 -4.42 5.30
CA VAL A 188 9.96 -4.42 4.74
C VAL A 188 9.74 -5.66 3.90
N SER A 189 8.87 -6.57 4.34
CA SER A 189 8.41 -7.68 3.50
C SER A 189 7.32 -7.20 2.58
N THR A 190 7.54 -7.30 1.26
CA THR A 190 6.54 -6.96 0.22
C THR A 190 5.94 -8.18 -0.45
N LEU A 191 6.12 -9.35 0.16
CA LEU A 191 5.64 -10.62 -0.35
C LEU A 191 4.11 -10.72 -0.20
N PRO A 192 3.40 -11.40 -1.13
CA PRO A 192 1.98 -11.68 -0.95
C PRO A 192 1.68 -12.49 0.31
N GLY A 193 0.48 -12.35 0.86
CA GLY A 193 0.04 -13.12 2.02
C GLY A 193 0.15 -14.63 1.79
N GLY A 194 0.79 -15.33 2.73
CA GLY A 194 1.02 -16.78 2.66
C GLY A 194 2.19 -17.20 1.75
N ALA A 195 2.87 -16.25 1.10
CA ALA A 195 4.11 -16.54 0.40
C ALA A 195 5.20 -17.00 1.40
N GLU A 196 6.07 -17.88 0.92
CA GLU A 196 7.22 -18.34 1.69
C GLU A 196 8.23 -17.21 1.90
N PHE A 197 8.72 -17.07 3.14
CA PHE A 197 9.85 -16.21 3.47
C PHE A 197 11.13 -17.07 3.47
N SER A 198 11.73 -17.21 2.29
CA SER A 198 12.70 -18.28 1.99
C SER A 198 14.12 -18.10 2.54
N PHE A 199 14.36 -17.16 3.46
CA PHE A 199 15.67 -16.99 4.12
C PHE A 199 15.51 -16.55 5.57
N VAL A 200 16.52 -16.81 6.40
CA VAL A 200 16.55 -16.36 7.80
C VAL A 200 17.64 -15.30 7.95
N PRO A 201 17.29 -14.04 8.26
CA PRO A 201 18.27 -13.00 8.54
C PRO A 201 19.15 -13.37 9.74
N GLU A 202 20.34 -12.77 9.82
CA GLU A 202 21.19 -12.91 11.00
C GLU A 202 20.49 -12.39 12.26
N LEU A 203 20.84 -12.98 13.41
CA LEU A 203 20.27 -12.63 14.70
C LEU A 203 20.45 -11.13 15.05
N THR A 204 21.55 -10.55 14.61
CA THR A 204 21.85 -9.12 14.74
C THR A 204 20.77 -8.28 14.05
N VAL A 205 20.44 -8.61 12.80
CA VAL A 205 19.40 -7.93 12.02
C VAL A 205 18.03 -8.06 12.67
N LEU A 206 17.65 -9.28 13.10
CA LEU A 206 16.37 -9.51 13.77
C LEU A 206 16.21 -8.67 15.04
N ARG A 207 17.30 -8.46 15.79
CA ARG A 207 17.28 -7.71 17.05
C ARG A 207 17.42 -6.20 16.89
N SER A 208 18.04 -5.73 15.80
CA SER A 208 18.35 -4.32 15.59
C SER A 208 17.43 -3.61 14.59
N SER A 209 16.48 -4.32 13.99
CA SER A 209 15.56 -3.75 13.00
C SER A 209 14.11 -3.96 13.37
N ALA A 210 13.26 -3.00 13.01
CA ALA A 210 11.82 -3.23 12.96
C ALA A 210 11.46 -4.02 11.68
N LEU A 211 10.35 -4.75 11.72
CA LEU A 211 9.73 -5.36 10.56
C LEU A 211 8.41 -4.66 10.22
N LEU A 212 8.25 -4.22 8.98
CA LEU A 212 6.94 -3.98 8.38
C LEU A 212 6.65 -5.12 7.41
N ASP A 213 5.57 -5.87 7.62
CA ASP A 213 5.12 -6.86 6.64
C ASP A 213 3.85 -6.35 5.96
N VAL A 214 3.87 -6.09 4.66
CA VAL A 214 2.70 -5.56 3.95
C VAL A 214 1.54 -6.55 3.93
N ALA A 215 1.81 -7.84 4.17
CA ALA A 215 0.75 -8.84 4.34
C ALA A 215 0.08 -8.69 5.71
N TYR A 216 -1.25 -8.64 5.71
CA TYR A 216 -2.07 -8.65 6.93
C TYR A 216 -2.84 -9.96 7.13
N HIS A 217 -2.87 -10.84 6.13
CA HIS A 217 -3.51 -12.14 6.22
C HIS A 217 -2.83 -13.15 5.28
N PRO A 218 -2.60 -14.40 5.72
CA PRO A 218 -2.72 -14.89 7.09
C PRO A 218 -1.75 -14.19 8.07
N TRP A 219 -2.09 -14.16 9.36
CA TRP A 219 -1.28 -13.50 10.41
C TRP A 219 -1.13 -14.39 11.66
N PRO A 220 0.04 -14.45 12.31
CA PRO A 220 1.31 -13.82 11.90
C PRO A 220 1.89 -14.45 10.63
N SER A 221 2.59 -13.65 9.82
CA SER A 221 3.35 -14.15 8.67
C SER A 221 4.61 -14.90 9.12
N GLN A 222 5.27 -15.61 8.20
CA GLN A 222 6.55 -16.27 8.49
C GLN A 222 7.62 -15.26 8.94
N ALA A 223 7.70 -14.09 8.29
CA ALA A 223 8.61 -13.02 8.68
C ALA A 223 8.27 -12.46 10.07
N ALA A 224 6.98 -12.18 10.34
CA ALA A 224 6.52 -11.68 11.63
C ALA A 224 6.93 -12.60 12.79
N VAL A 225 6.81 -13.92 12.60
CA VAL A 225 7.22 -14.90 13.62
C VAL A 225 8.72 -14.80 13.94
N LEU A 226 9.58 -14.56 12.95
CA LEU A 226 11.03 -14.43 13.18
C LEU A 226 11.37 -13.21 14.04
N TRP A 227 10.80 -12.04 13.73
CA TRP A 227 11.04 -10.82 14.50
C TRP A 227 10.40 -10.87 15.90
N GLN A 228 9.18 -11.41 16.01
CA GLN A 228 8.49 -11.55 17.30
C GLN A 228 9.26 -12.45 18.28
N ARG A 229 9.90 -13.52 17.80
CA ARG A 229 10.71 -14.42 18.63
C ARG A 229 11.89 -13.71 19.29
N GLU A 230 12.43 -12.69 18.63
CA GLU A 230 13.54 -11.88 19.15
C GLU A 230 13.05 -10.64 19.93
N GLY A 231 11.74 -10.50 20.15
CA GLY A 231 11.16 -9.36 20.86
C GLY A 231 11.24 -8.04 20.09
N ALA A 232 11.47 -8.09 18.78
CA ALA A 232 11.57 -6.90 17.95
C ALA A 232 10.21 -6.34 17.56
N LEU A 233 10.18 -5.06 17.18
CA LEU A 233 8.97 -4.39 16.74
C LEU A 233 8.49 -4.96 15.41
N VAL A 234 7.22 -5.40 15.36
CA VAL A 234 6.56 -5.88 14.15
C VAL A 234 5.31 -5.08 13.86
N ILE A 235 5.28 -4.47 12.67
CA ILE A 235 4.17 -3.70 12.13
C ILE A 235 3.46 -4.59 11.11
N SER A 236 2.19 -4.87 11.37
CA SER A 236 1.32 -5.58 10.42
C SER A 236 0.91 -4.66 9.26
N GLY A 237 0.76 -5.24 8.07
CA GLY A 237 0.27 -4.55 6.88
C GLY A 237 -1.14 -3.99 7.04
N LEU A 238 -1.85 -4.36 8.10
CA LEU A 238 -3.12 -3.76 8.45
C LEU A 238 -2.97 -2.26 8.75
N SER A 239 -1.88 -1.85 9.40
CA SER A 239 -1.60 -0.42 9.66
C SER A 239 -1.44 0.34 8.36
N MET A 240 -0.66 -0.21 7.42
CA MET A 240 -0.50 0.34 6.08
C MET A 240 -1.85 0.42 5.34
N LEU A 241 -2.67 -0.63 5.45
CA LEU A 241 -3.99 -0.70 4.82
C LEU A 241 -4.94 0.40 5.31
N VAL A 242 -4.92 0.73 6.60
CA VAL A 242 -5.74 1.81 7.16
C VAL A 242 -5.32 3.17 6.60
N HIS A 243 -4.02 3.48 6.64
CA HIS A 243 -3.51 4.76 6.18
C HIS A 243 -3.71 4.97 4.67
N GLN A 244 -3.44 3.97 3.84
CA GLN A 244 -3.69 4.11 2.41
C GLN A 244 -5.18 4.31 2.09
N ALA A 245 -6.08 3.70 2.88
CA ALA A 245 -7.54 3.84 2.70
C ALA A 245 -8.00 5.24 3.10
N LEU A 246 -7.42 5.82 4.14
CA LEU A 246 -7.71 7.20 4.54
C LEU A 246 -7.36 8.17 3.40
N HIS A 247 -6.20 7.98 2.78
CA HIS A 247 -5.80 8.76 1.61
C HIS A 247 -6.68 8.51 0.38
N GLN A 248 -7.19 7.29 0.18
CA GLN A 248 -8.22 7.03 -0.85
C GLN A 248 -9.49 7.82 -0.58
N ILE A 249 -9.93 7.89 0.68
CA ILE A 249 -11.12 8.65 1.07
C ILE A 249 -10.93 10.14 0.78
N ARG A 250 -9.74 10.72 1.02
CA ARG A 250 -9.44 12.11 0.62
C ARG A 250 -9.69 12.32 -0.86
N TRP A 251 -9.14 11.45 -1.71
CA TRP A 251 -9.35 11.50 -3.15
C TRP A 251 -10.82 11.34 -3.54
N PHE A 252 -11.55 10.41 -2.95
CA PHE A 252 -12.96 10.18 -3.28
C PHE A 252 -13.86 11.34 -2.83
N PHE A 253 -13.51 11.99 -1.71
CA PHE A 253 -14.28 13.08 -1.11
C PHE A 253 -13.98 14.43 -1.78
N ASN A 254 -12.71 14.77 -1.97
CA ASN A 254 -12.26 16.08 -2.47
C ASN A 254 -11.97 16.08 -3.98
N GLY A 255 -11.74 14.93 -4.60
CA GLY A 255 -11.18 14.82 -5.95
C GLY A 255 -9.66 15.05 -6.01
N HIS A 256 -9.00 15.27 -4.86
CA HIS A 256 -7.56 15.44 -4.70
C HIS A 256 -7.09 15.04 -3.28
N ALA A 257 -5.79 14.84 -3.09
CA ALA A 257 -5.20 14.55 -1.77
C ALA A 257 -4.62 15.77 -1.03
N ASN A 258 -4.66 16.96 -1.63
CA ASN A 258 -3.98 18.16 -1.11
C ASN A 258 -4.53 18.68 0.22
N GLU A 259 -5.76 18.32 0.56
CA GLU A 259 -6.45 18.77 1.76
C GLU A 259 -6.97 17.57 2.55
N PRO A 260 -6.92 17.62 3.89
CA PRO A 260 -7.52 16.61 4.72
C PRO A 260 -9.05 16.64 4.61
N ILE A 261 -9.69 15.50 4.90
CA ILE A 261 -11.16 15.44 5.05
C ILE A 261 -11.61 16.02 6.41
N PRO A 262 -12.88 16.44 6.56
CA PRO A 262 -13.40 16.86 7.86
C PRO A 262 -13.23 15.76 8.93
N GLY A 263 -12.71 16.12 10.11
CA GLY A 263 -12.54 15.17 11.22
C GLY A 263 -11.60 14.00 10.88
N GLU A 264 -10.58 14.24 10.07
CA GLU A 264 -9.69 13.18 9.57
C GLU A 264 -9.05 12.32 10.68
N GLY A 265 -8.70 12.94 11.81
CA GLY A 265 -8.17 12.20 12.96
C GLY A 265 -9.21 11.24 13.53
N GLU A 266 -10.44 11.69 13.73
CA GLU A 266 -11.56 10.89 14.22
C GLU A 266 -11.90 9.75 13.24
N VAL A 267 -11.88 10.05 11.93
CA VAL A 267 -12.06 9.08 10.85
C VAL A 267 -10.98 8.00 10.89
N LEU A 268 -9.70 8.39 11.00
CA LEU A 268 -8.59 7.45 11.13
C LEU A 268 -8.78 6.54 12.36
N GLN A 269 -9.18 7.10 13.50
CA GLN A 269 -9.43 6.32 14.71
C GLN A 269 -10.63 5.36 14.56
N ALA A 270 -11.70 5.79 13.88
CA ALA A 270 -12.85 4.93 13.58
C ALA A 270 -12.45 3.75 12.67
N MET A 271 -11.61 4.03 11.66
CA MET A 271 -11.05 3.00 10.77
C MET A 271 -10.16 2.02 11.53
N LYS A 272 -9.20 2.49 12.34
CA LYS A 272 -8.32 1.63 13.16
C LYS A 272 -9.14 0.68 14.05
N ARG A 273 -10.15 1.22 14.77
CA ARG A 273 -11.06 0.41 15.61
C ARG A 273 -11.82 -0.65 14.82
N SER A 274 -12.26 -0.34 13.60
CA SER A 274 -13.07 -1.25 12.78
C SER A 274 -12.34 -2.53 12.37
N VAL A 275 -11.01 -2.53 12.41
CA VAL A 275 -10.16 -3.68 12.09
C VAL A 275 -9.33 -4.16 13.28
N GLY A 276 -9.61 -3.66 14.49
CA GLY A 276 -8.95 -4.10 15.73
C GLY A 276 -7.52 -3.57 15.92
N LEU A 277 -7.12 -2.50 15.22
CA LEU A 277 -5.88 -1.79 15.54
C LEU A 277 -6.07 -0.89 16.78
N PRO A 278 -5.02 -0.69 17.60
CA PRO A 278 -5.08 0.22 18.73
C PRO A 278 -5.43 1.64 18.29
N SER A 279 -6.25 2.33 19.08
CA SER A 279 -6.39 3.78 18.96
C SER A 279 -5.20 4.45 19.65
N SER A 280 -4.46 5.25 18.89
CA SER A 280 -3.34 6.08 19.37
C SER A 280 -3.83 7.34 20.06
#